data_AF-A0A225E4K1-F1
#
_entry.id   AF-A0A225E4K1-F1
#
_cell.length_a   1.000
_cell.length_b   1.000
_cell.length_c   1.000
_cell.angle_alpha   90.00
_cell.angle_beta   90.00
_cell.angle_gamma   90.00
#
_symmetry.space_group_name_H-M   'P 1'
#
loop_
_entity.id
_entity.type
_entity.pdbx_description
1 polymer ?
#
loop_
_entity_poly.entity_id
_entity_poly.type
_entity_poly.pdbx_seq_one_letter_code
_entity_poly.pdbx_strand_id
1 'polypeptide(L)'
;MTEYVCVTLQSKPRESEAAFKARLASFWTHMLRAHPDDYEKVYAEATAFETAGGVVSRQYMVEVDGTAALTRELGGQGVDFLPIDEDDTYSKYEATSPDWFQIEH
;
A
#
# COMPACT_ATOMS: atom_id res chain seq x y z
N MET A 1 -20.11 -1.98 -6.46
CA MET A 1 -18.91 -2.79 -6.78
C MET A 1 -17.79 -2.15 -6.00
N THR A 2 -17.00 -2.92 -5.26
CA THR A 2 -15.86 -2.32 -4.55
C THR A 2 -14.76 -2.06 -5.58
N GLU A 3 -14.32 -0.82 -5.65
CA GLU A 3 -13.26 -0.36 -6.53
C GLU A 3 -12.01 -0.12 -5.70
N TYR A 4 -10.87 -0.54 -6.25
CA TYR A 4 -9.57 -0.44 -5.61
C TYR A 4 -8.68 0.50 -6.40
N VAL A 5 -7.83 1.25 -5.72
CA VAL A 5 -6.75 2.01 -6.37
C VAL A 5 -5.41 1.40 -6.01
N CYS A 6 -4.45 1.55 -6.92
CA CYS A 6 -3.09 1.12 -6.69
C CYS A 6 -2.31 2.23 -5.96
N VAL A 7 -1.89 1.94 -4.72
CA VAL A 7 -1.05 2.82 -3.92
C VAL A 7 0.39 2.33 -3.98
N THR A 8 1.30 3.15 -4.51
CA THR A 8 2.72 2.82 -4.59
C THR A 8 3.48 3.50 -3.45
N LEU A 9 3.92 2.72 -2.45
CA LEU A 9 4.75 3.19 -1.35
C LEU A 9 6.23 3.14 -1.74
N GLN A 10 7.01 4.13 -1.30
CA GLN A 10 8.41 4.30 -1.66
C GLN A 10 9.34 4.25 -0.43
N SER A 11 10.50 3.66 -0.66
CA SER A 11 11.61 3.69 0.27
C SER A 11 12.27 5.06 0.29
N LYS A 12 13.04 5.34 1.34
CA LYS A 12 13.96 6.48 1.32
C LYS A 12 15.08 6.23 0.30
N PRO A 13 15.75 7.29 -0.20
CA PRO A 13 16.93 7.13 -1.05
C PRO A 13 17.99 6.26 -0.37
N ARG A 14 18.50 5.26 -1.09
CA ARG A 14 19.52 4.29 -0.61
C ARG A 14 19.07 3.40 0.56
N GLU A 15 17.80 3.42 0.93
CA GLU A 15 17.24 2.42 1.84
C GLU A 15 17.27 1.06 1.14
N SER A 16 17.74 0.02 1.83
CA SER A 16 17.71 -1.33 1.29
C SER A 16 16.30 -1.88 1.35
N GLU A 17 15.98 -2.83 0.46
CA GLU A 17 14.68 -3.51 0.45
C GLU A 17 14.34 -4.12 1.82
N ALA A 18 15.31 -4.75 2.49
CA ALA A 18 15.11 -5.35 3.82
C ALA A 18 14.75 -4.30 4.89
N ALA A 19 15.40 -3.13 4.87
CA ALA A 19 15.09 -2.04 5.79
C ALA A 19 13.71 -1.44 5.49
N PHE A 20 13.39 -1.24 4.21
CA PHE A 20 12.09 -0.73 3.79
C PHE A 20 10.96 -1.71 4.18
N LYS A 21 11.15 -3.01 3.96
CA LYS A 21 10.21 -4.06 4.38
C LYS A 21 9.94 -4.02 5.88
N ALA A 22 10.98 -3.84 6.71
CA ALA A 22 10.82 -3.74 8.16
C ALA A 22 10.02 -2.48 8.58
N ARG A 23 10.22 -1.37 7.86
CA ARG A 23 9.47 -0.12 8.07
C ARG A 23 8.01 -0.26 7.67
N LEU A 24 7.73 -0.89 6.52
CA LEU A 24 6.36 -1.21 6.10
C LEU A 24 5.67 -2.14 7.09
N ALA A 25 6.34 -3.19 7.58
CA ALA A 25 5.78 -4.07 8.59
C ALA A 25 5.40 -3.31 9.88
N SER A 26 6.23 -2.37 10.30
CA SER A 26 5.95 -1.52 11.46
C SER A 26 4.76 -0.59 11.22
N PHE A 27 4.69 0.04 10.04
CA PHE A 27 3.58 0.88 9.61
C PHE A 27 2.25 0.11 9.59
N TRP A 28 2.22 -1.06 8.95
CA TRP A 28 1.02 -1.88 8.86
C TRP A 28 0.59 -2.44 10.21
N THR A 29 1.55 -2.78 11.09
CA THR A 29 1.25 -3.16 12.48
C THR A 29 0.59 -2.02 13.24
N HIS A 30 1.00 -0.77 13.00
CA HIS A 30 0.34 0.40 13.58
C HIS A 30 -1.07 0.55 13.02
N MET A 31 -1.24 0.52 11.69
CA MET A 31 -2.55 0.62 11.03
C MET A 31 -3.54 -0.41 11.59
N LEU A 32 -3.14 -1.67 11.66
CA LEU A 32 -3.95 -2.76 12.20
C LEU A 32 -4.41 -2.50 13.66
N ARG A 33 -3.61 -1.81 14.46
CA ARG A 33 -3.90 -1.58 15.90
C ARG A 33 -4.65 -0.28 16.16
N ALA A 34 -4.31 0.77 15.42
CA ALA A 34 -4.82 2.12 15.65
C ALA A 34 -6.04 2.45 14.77
N HIS A 35 -6.09 1.85 13.58
CA HIS A 35 -7.09 2.11 12.54
C HIS A 35 -7.55 0.80 11.87
N PRO A 36 -8.08 -0.18 12.62
CA PRO A 36 -8.44 -1.49 12.09
C PRO A 36 -9.41 -1.41 10.91
N ASP A 37 -10.46 -0.58 11.01
CA ASP A 37 -11.45 -0.40 9.93
C ASP A 37 -10.84 0.16 8.64
N ASP A 38 -9.76 0.96 8.73
CA ASP A 38 -9.05 1.45 7.55
C ASP A 38 -8.01 0.45 7.04
N TYR A 39 -7.46 -0.39 7.93
CA TYR A 39 -6.59 -1.50 7.55
C TYR A 39 -7.34 -2.57 6.76
N GLU A 40 -8.58 -2.88 7.13
CA GLU A 40 -9.46 -3.83 6.42
C GLU A 40 -9.70 -3.44 4.95
N LYS A 41 -9.60 -2.15 4.63
CA LYS A 41 -9.74 -1.62 3.26
C LYS A 41 -8.51 -1.86 2.38
N VAL A 42 -7.41 -2.36 2.94
CA VAL A 42 -6.22 -2.76 2.17
C VAL A 42 -6.43 -4.20 1.71
N TYR A 43 -6.75 -4.37 0.43
CA TYR A 43 -7.18 -5.66 -0.09
C TYR A 43 -6.04 -6.60 -0.44
N ALA A 44 -4.99 -6.07 -1.07
CA ALA A 44 -3.87 -6.88 -1.52
C ALA A 44 -2.57 -6.09 -1.48
N GLU A 45 -1.46 -6.82 -1.40
CA GLU A 45 -0.12 -6.27 -1.60
C GLU A 45 0.56 -6.97 -2.78
N ALA A 46 1.41 -6.24 -3.50
CA ALA A 46 2.21 -6.84 -4.56
C ALA A 46 3.15 -7.89 -3.96
N THR A 47 3.32 -9.03 -4.62
CA THR A 47 4.17 -10.12 -4.13
C THR A 47 5.66 -9.74 -4.13
N ALA A 48 6.08 -8.91 -5.08
CA ALA A 48 7.45 -8.44 -5.23
C ALA A 48 7.62 -6.98 -4.78
N PHE A 49 8.85 -6.62 -4.42
CA PHE A 49 9.27 -5.23 -4.42
C PHE A 49 9.75 -4.86 -5.82
N GLU A 50 9.53 -3.60 -6.19
CA GLU A 50 9.96 -3.06 -7.47
C GLU A 50 10.79 -1.79 -7.27
N THR A 51 11.07 -1.08 -8.35
CA THR A 51 11.71 0.23 -8.31
C THR A 51 10.81 1.25 -8.99
N ALA A 52 10.44 2.30 -8.26
CA ALA A 52 9.71 3.45 -8.80
C ALA A 52 10.51 4.72 -8.48
N GLY A 53 10.81 5.53 -9.50
CA GLY A 53 11.59 6.77 -9.29
C GLY A 53 13.03 6.54 -8.80
N GLY A 54 13.61 5.36 -9.04
CA GLY A 54 14.98 5.01 -8.64
C GLY A 54 15.13 4.58 -7.17
N VAL A 55 14.03 4.37 -6.45
CA VAL A 55 14.01 3.84 -5.08
C VAL A 55 13.17 2.57 -5.02
N VAL A 56 13.36 1.77 -3.98
CA VAL A 56 12.58 0.54 -3.77
C VAL A 56 11.12 0.93 -3.51
N SER A 57 10.19 0.19 -4.09
CA SER A 57 8.75 0.43 -3.94
C SER A 57 7.97 -0.86 -3.71
N ARG A 58 6.79 -0.71 -3.11
CA ARG A 58 5.83 -1.80 -2.90
C ARG A 58 4.44 -1.25 -3.18
N GLN A 59 3.64 -2.01 -3.94
CA GLN A 59 2.29 -1.60 -4.30
C GLN A 59 1.25 -2.29 -3.43
N TYR A 60 0.13 -1.61 -3.23
CA TYR A 60 -1.01 -2.07 -2.46
C TYR A 60 -2.30 -1.73 -3.20
N MET A 61 -3.26 -2.66 -3.20
CA MET A 61 -4.63 -2.41 -3.64
C MET A 61 -5.44 -1.97 -2.44
N VAL A 62 -6.03 -0.78 -2.50
CA VAL A 62 -6.75 -0.17 -1.38
C VAL A 62 -8.11 0.29 -1.88
N GLU A 63 -9.17 0.04 -1.13
CA GLU A 63 -10.48 0.59 -1.47
C GLU A 63 -10.41 2.12 -1.55
N VAL A 64 -11.12 2.71 -2.51
CA VAL A 64 -11.16 4.18 -2.69
C VAL A 64 -11.49 4.90 -1.38
N ASP A 65 -12.43 4.36 -0.59
CA ASP A 65 -12.85 4.93 0.71
C ASP A 65 -11.78 4.84 1.82
N GLY A 66 -10.69 4.10 1.59
CA GLY A 66 -9.56 3.94 2.52
C GLY A 66 -8.37 4.86 2.21
N THR A 67 -8.32 5.46 1.02
CA THR A 67 -7.14 6.19 0.53
C THR A 67 -6.82 7.43 1.36
N ALA A 68 -7.86 8.18 1.77
CA ALA A 68 -7.70 9.42 2.53
C ALA A 68 -7.12 9.17 3.93
N ALA A 69 -7.58 8.12 4.62
CA ALA A 69 -7.06 7.73 5.92
C ALA A 69 -5.62 7.20 5.80
N LEU A 70 -5.38 6.32 4.82
CA LEU A 70 -4.05 5.77 4.54
C LEU A 70 -3.03 6.88 4.25
N THR A 71 -3.37 7.83 3.37
CA THR A 71 -2.49 8.95 2.99
C THR A 71 -2.11 9.81 4.19
N ARG A 72 -3.05 10.05 5.10
CA ARG A 72 -2.80 10.79 6.34
C ARG A 72 -1.78 10.07 7.23
N GLU A 73 -1.97 8.77 7.44
CA GLU A 73 -1.09 7.96 8.30
C GLU A 73 0.30 7.79 7.68
N LEU A 74 0.38 7.60 6.36
CA LEU A 74 1.65 7.55 5.63
C LEU A 74 2.44 8.86 5.83
N GLY A 75 1.78 10.01 5.65
CA GLY A 75 2.38 11.32 5.90
C GLY A 75 2.81 11.51 7.35
N GLY A 76 1.97 11.09 8.31
CA GLY A 76 2.27 11.17 9.74
C GLY A 76 3.47 10.32 10.18
N GLN A 77 3.71 9.19 9.52
CA GLN A 77 4.83 8.28 9.81
C GLN A 77 6.04 8.46 8.88
N GLY A 78 5.99 9.41 7.95
CA GLY A 78 7.07 9.69 7.01
C GLY A 78 7.34 8.52 6.06
N VAL A 79 6.27 7.87 5.57
CA VAL A 79 6.33 6.91 4.47
C VAL A 79 5.98 7.64 3.18
N ASP A 80 6.95 7.71 2.26
CA ASP A 80 6.76 8.33 0.97
C ASP A 80 5.88 7.44 0.06
N PHE A 81 5.11 8.05 -0.83
CA PHE A 81 4.25 7.36 -1.79
C PHE A 81 4.08 8.21 -3.06
N LEU A 82 3.80 7.56 -4.19
CA LEU A 82 3.47 8.24 -5.44
C LEU A 82 2.05 8.81 -5.38
N PRO A 83 1.74 9.87 -6.15
CA PRO A 83 0.37 10.35 -6.29
C PRO A 83 -0.59 9.21 -6.65
N ILE A 84 -1.70 9.13 -5.92
CA ILE A 84 -2.74 8.13 -6.16
C ILE A 84 -3.61 8.67 -7.30
N ASP A 85 -3.79 7.87 -8.34
CA ASP A 85 -4.76 8.14 -9.39
C ASP A 85 -6.10 7.51 -8.99
N GLU A 86 -7.05 8.35 -8.56
CA GLU A 86 -8.37 7.89 -8.12
C GLU A 86 -9.28 7.49 -9.29
N ASP A 87 -8.92 7.86 -10.53
CA ASP A 87 -9.66 7.49 -11.74
C ASP A 87 -9.16 6.16 -12.33
N ASP A 88 -7.96 5.69 -11.95
CA ASP A 88 -7.39 4.39 -12.37
C ASP A 88 -7.73 3.29 -11.36
N THR A 89 -8.98 2.84 -11.42
CA THR A 89 -9.51 1.84 -10.50
C THR A 89 -9.41 0.41 -11.03
N TYR A 90 -9.13 -0.51 -10.13
CA TYR A 90 -9.09 -1.94 -10.35
C TYR A 90 -10.36 -2.60 -9.81
N SER A 91 -10.85 -3.57 -10.56
CA SER A 91 -11.86 -4.50 -10.07
C SER A 91 -11.24 -5.55 -9.14
N LYS A 92 -12.07 -6.19 -8.33
CA LYS A 92 -11.65 -7.33 -7.50
C LYS A 92 -11.00 -8.45 -8.30
N TYR A 93 -11.41 -8.69 -9.55
CA TYR A 93 -10.82 -9.73 -10.39
C TYR A 93 -9.36 -9.42 -10.75
N GLU A 94 -9.06 -8.17 -11.08
CA GLU A 94 -7.70 -7.74 -11.41
C GLU A 94 -6.79 -7.79 -10.18
N ALA A 95 -7.34 -7.48 -9.00
CA ALA A 95 -6.64 -7.57 -7.72
C ALA A 95 -6.45 -9.02 -7.20
N THR A 96 -6.89 -10.04 -7.96
CA THR A 96 -6.66 -11.47 -7.67
C THR A 96 -5.64 -12.15 -8.60
N SER A 97 -4.90 -11.37 -9.38
CA SER A 97 -3.76 -11.90 -10.18
C SER A 97 -2.68 -12.53 -9.27
N PRO A 98 -1.87 -13.50 -9.78
CA PRO A 98 -0.70 -14.04 -9.09
C PRO A 98 0.34 -13.00 -8.64
N ASP A 99 0.33 -11.81 -9.23
CA ASP A 99 1.20 -10.70 -8.84
C ASP A 99 0.82 -10.10 -7.48
N TRP A 100 -0.39 -10.42 -6.99
CA TRP A 100 -0.98 -9.89 -5.76
C TRP A 100 -1.17 -10.98 -4.71
N PHE A 101 -0.73 -10.68 -3.49
CA PHE A 101 -1.07 -11.44 -2.28
C PHE A 101 -2.27 -10.79 -1.60
N GLN A 102 -3.39 -11.50 -1.52
CA GLN A 102 -4.59 -10.99 -0.86
C GLN A 102 -4.37 -10.98 0.65
N ILE A 103 -4.67 -9.86 1.29
CA ILE A 103 -4.55 -9.70 2.73
C ILE A 103 -5.83 -10.28 3.35
N GLU A 104 -5.66 -11.30 4.20
CA GLU A 104 -6.76 -11.84 5.00
C GLU A 104 -7.02 -10.93 6.20
N HIS A 105 -8.29 -10.55 6.38
CA HIS A 105 -8.79 -9.79 7.51
C HIS A 105 -9.83 -10.61 8.26
#